data_AF-F7Y3S8-F1
#
_entry.id   AF-F7Y3S8-F1
#
_cell.length_a   1.000
_cell.length_b   1.000
_cell.length_c   1.000
_cell.angle_alpha   90.00
_cell.angle_beta   90.00
_cell.angle_gamma   90.00
#
_symmetry.space_group_name_H-M   'P 1'
#
loop_
_entity.id
_entity.type
_entity.pdbx_description
1 polymer ?
#
loop_
_entity_poly.entity_id
_entity_poly.type
_entity_poly.pdbx_seq_one_letter_code
_entity_poly.pdbx_strand_id
1 'polypeptide(L)'
;MPQWFIATVFGLLALAAVWGIYRSLSSGVANDGIYRFDVDKNPLGFALVIASRILIIAFAVAVILHALGLIGDPVSMLRSLFG
;
A
#
# COMPACT_ATOMS: atom_id res chain seq x y z
N MET A 1 15.18 13.47 8.68
CA MET A 1 14.24 12.94 9.69
C MET A 1 14.78 11.63 10.23
N PRO A 2 14.54 11.27 11.50
CA PRO A 2 15.03 10.00 12.04
C PRO A 2 14.44 8.80 11.29
N GLN A 3 15.27 7.81 10.95
CA GLN A 3 14.82 6.64 10.18
C GLN A 3 13.72 5.84 10.90
N TRP A 4 13.79 5.76 12.24
CA TRP A 4 12.77 5.12 13.06
C TRP A 4 11.40 5.80 12.93
N PHE A 5 11.36 7.13 12.82
CA PHE A 5 10.11 7.87 12.66
C PHE A 5 9.44 7.56 11.31
N ILE A 6 10.25 7.51 10.24
CA ILE A 6 9.78 7.15 8.90
C ILE A 6 9.22 5.72 8.91
N ALA A 7 9.94 4.77 9.50
CA ALA A 7 9.49 3.39 9.61
C ALA A 7 8.15 3.25 10.37
N THR A 8 7.98 4.00 11.47
CA THR A 8 6.72 3.99 12.23
C THR A 8 5.55 4.55 11.41
N VAL A 9 5.74 5.67 10.70
CA VAL A 9 4.70 6.25 9.85
C VAL A 9 4.29 5.30 8.73
N PHE A 10 5.26 4.72 8.02
CA PHE A 10 4.99 3.75 6.96
C PHE A 10 4.38 2.45 7.50
N GLY A 11 4.77 2.01 8.70
CA GLY A 11 4.15 0.87 9.37
C GLY A 11 2.68 1.10 9.71
N LEU A 12 2.33 2.28 10.21
CA LEU A 12 0.93 2.65 10.48
C LEU A 12 0.11 2.74 9.18
N LEU A 13 0.69 3.29 8.11
CA LEU A 13 0.05 3.34 6.79
C LEU A 13 -0.16 1.94 6.20
N ALA A 14 0.81 1.04 6.35
CA ALA A 14 0.69 -0.35 5.93
C ALA A 14 -0.43 -1.07 6.67
N LEU A 15 -0.52 -0.89 8.00
CA LEU A 15 -1.61 -1.44 8.81
C LEU A 15 -2.99 -0.92 8.37
N ALA A 16 -3.11 0.39 8.11
CA ALA A 16 -4.33 0.98 7.61
C ALA A 16 -4.72 0.43 6.23
N ALA A 17 -3.73 0.21 5.34
CA ALA A 17 -3.95 -0.38 4.03
C ALA A 17 -4.39 -1.85 4.13
N VAL A 18 -3.78 -2.66 5.00
CA VAL A 18 -4.19 -4.05 5.27
C VAL A 18 -5.63 -4.10 5.80
N TRP A 19 -5.96 -3.22 6.75
CA TRP A 19 -7.32 -3.11 7.25
C TRP A 19 -8.33 -2.73 6.15
N GLY A 20 -7.94 -1.80 5.28
CA GLY A 20 -8.71 -1.44 4.09
C GLY A 20 -8.97 -2.63 3.17
N ILE A 21 -7.94 -3.43 2.88
CA ILE A 21 -8.07 -4.66 2.06
C ILE A 21 -9.01 -5.65 2.74
N TYR A 22 -8.81 -5.92 4.04
CA TYR A 22 -9.66 -6.84 4.79
C TYR A 22 -11.13 -6.43 4.74
N ARG A 23 -11.41 -5.13 4.97
CA ARG A 23 -12.78 -4.59 4.89
C ARG A 23 -13.37 -4.70 3.49
N SER A 24 -12.58 -4.45 2.45
CA SER A 24 -13.05 -4.55 1.05
C SER A 24 -13.31 -5.98 0.62
N LEU A 25 -12.47 -6.94 1.04
CA LEU A 25 -12.70 -8.37 0.80
C LEU A 25 -13.94 -8.87 1.57
N SER A 26 -14.08 -8.48 2.84
CA SER A 26 -15.22 -8.90 3.66
C SER A 26 -16.56 -8.34 3.20
N SER A 27 -16.57 -7.15 2.59
CA SER A 27 -17.80 -6.50 2.12
C SER A 27 -18.09 -6.76 0.64
N GLY A 28 -17.16 -7.35 -0.11
CA GLY A 28 -17.24 -7.44 -1.58
C GLY A 28 -17.19 -6.09 -2.29
N VAL A 29 -16.95 -5.00 -1.55
CA VAL A 29 -16.99 -3.63 -2.07
C VAL A 29 -15.70 -2.89 -1.73
N ALA A 30 -14.99 -2.47 -2.77
CA ALA A 30 -13.88 -1.55 -2.68
C ALA A 30 -14.42 -0.12 -2.72
N ASN A 31 -14.58 0.47 -1.52
CA ASN A 31 -14.88 1.88 -1.35
C ASN A 31 -13.60 2.70 -1.46
N ASP A 32 -13.56 3.63 -2.41
CA ASP A 32 -12.51 4.63 -2.53
C ASP A 32 -13.15 6.02 -2.63
N GLY A 33 -13.78 6.46 -1.53
CA GLY A 33 -14.36 7.80 -1.26
C GLY A 33 -15.41 8.34 -2.25
N ILE A 34 -15.02 8.45 -3.51
CA ILE A 34 -15.78 8.92 -4.67
C ILE A 34 -16.31 7.73 -5.50
N TYR A 35 -15.60 6.59 -5.49
CA TYR A 35 -15.96 5.42 -6.30
C TYR A 35 -16.26 4.19 -5.44
N ARG A 36 -17.33 3.49 -5.83
CA ARG A 36 -17.77 2.21 -5.28
C ARG A 36 -17.55 1.14 -6.33
N PHE A 37 -16.52 0.33 -6.16
CA PHE A 37 -16.28 -0.82 -7.02
C PHE A 37 -16.79 -2.07 -6.30
N ASP A 38 -17.81 -2.68 -6.86
CA ASP A 38 -18.40 -3.93 -6.39
C ASP A 38 -17.76 -5.08 -7.18
N VAL A 39 -17.37 -6.16 -6.50
CA VAL A 39 -16.73 -7.32 -7.15
C VAL A 39 -17.63 -7.95 -8.21
N ASP A 40 -18.96 -7.91 -8.02
CA ASP A 40 -19.91 -8.52 -8.94
C ASP A 40 -20.24 -7.64 -10.15
N LYS A 41 -20.12 -6.31 -9.99
CA LYS A 41 -20.45 -5.34 -11.05
C LYS A 41 -19.24 -4.86 -11.84
N ASN A 42 -18.09 -4.75 -11.18
CA ASN A 42 -16.84 -4.31 -11.80
C ASN A 42 -15.64 -5.03 -11.13
N PRO A 43 -15.43 -6.32 -11.47
CA PRO A 43 -14.38 -7.14 -10.87
C PRO A 43 -12.98 -6.59 -11.16
N LEU A 44 -12.77 -6.00 -12.34
CA LEU A 44 -11.50 -5.38 -12.70
C LEU A 44 -11.20 -4.15 -11.85
N GLY A 45 -12.18 -3.25 -11.65
CA GLY A 45 -12.03 -2.08 -10.79
C GLY A 45 -11.77 -2.47 -9.34
N PHE A 46 -12.49 -3.47 -8.83
CA PHE A 46 -12.26 -4.02 -7.49
C PHE A 46 -10.84 -4.59 -7.34
N ALA A 47 -10.39 -5.41 -8.29
CA ALA A 47 -9.06 -6.00 -8.29
C ALA A 47 -7.95 -4.92 -8.35
N LEU A 48 -8.15 -3.86 -9.14
CA LEU A 48 -7.18 -2.77 -9.30
C LEU A 48 -7.03 -1.95 -8.01
N VAL A 49 -8.11 -1.72 -7.27
CA VAL A 49 -8.07 -1.07 -5.95
C VAL A 49 -7.37 -1.95 -4.91
N ILE A 50 -7.60 -3.26 -4.93
CA ILE A 50 -6.87 -4.17 -4.04
C ILE A 50 -5.38 -4.22 -4.41
N ALA A 51 -5.05 -4.29 -5.70
CA ALA A 51 -3.68 -4.29 -6.19
C ALA A 51 -2.92 -3.01 -5.83
N SER A 52 -3.56 -1.84 -5.94
CA SER A 52 -2.93 -0.56 -5.55
C SER A 52 -2.63 -0.51 -4.05
N ARG A 53 -3.54 -1.01 -3.20
CA ARG A 53 -3.31 -1.12 -1.75
C ARG A 53 -2.17 -2.08 -1.43
N ILE A 54 -2.07 -3.21 -2.15
CA ILE A 54 -0.96 -4.16 -1.99
C ILE A 54 0.37 -3.50 -2.36
N LEU A 55 0.43 -2.72 -3.45
CA LEU A 55 1.64 -1.99 -3.84
C LEU A 55 2.08 -1.00 -2.76
N ILE A 56 1.14 -0.29 -2.13
CA ILE A 56 1.44 0.62 -1.01
C ILE A 56 2.02 -0.15 0.18
N ILE A 57 1.47 -1.32 0.49
CA ILE A 57 1.99 -2.19 1.57
C ILE A 57 3.41 -2.67 1.24
N ALA A 58 3.65 -3.15 0.02
CA ALA A 58 4.96 -3.61 -0.42
C ALA A 58 6.01 -2.49 -0.33
N PHE A 59 5.65 -1.28 -0.74
CA PHE A 59 6.51 -0.11 -0.63
C PHE A 59 6.78 0.25 0.84
N ALA A 60 5.76 0.25 1.70
CA ALA A 60 5.92 0.51 3.11
C ALA A 60 6.85 -0.51 3.80
N VAL A 61 6.73 -1.79 3.44
CA VAL A 61 7.65 -2.84 3.92
C VAL A 61 9.08 -2.56 3.46
N ALA A 62 9.29 -2.17 2.20
CA ALA A 62 10.62 -1.80 1.71
C ALA A 62 11.22 -0.62 2.49
N VAL A 63 10.42 0.40 2.82
CA VAL A 63 10.88 1.54 3.63
C VAL A 63 11.27 1.10 5.05
N ILE A 64 10.52 0.18 5.66
CA ILE A 64 10.85 -0.38 6.98
C ILE A 64 12.17 -1.18 6.90
N LEU A 65 12.34 -2.04 5.89
CA LEU A 65 13.56 -2.81 5.69
C LEU A 65 14.77 -1.89 5.46
N HIS A 66 14.60 -0.79 4.73
CA HIS A 66 15.64 0.21 4.54
C HIS A 66 16.00 0.94 5.84
N ALA A 67 14.99 1.29 6.65
CA ALA A 67 15.21 1.90 7.96
C ALA A 67 15.92 0.96 8.95
N LEU A 68 15.77 -0.36 8.78
CA LEU A 68 16.52 -1.39 9.51
C LEU A 68 17.93 -1.64 8.93
N GLY A 69 18.30 -0.98 7.83
CA GLY A 69 19.60 -1.14 7.16
C GLY A 69 19.73 -2.46 6.36
N LEU A 70 18.64 -3.17 6.10
CA LEU A 70 18.64 -4.47 5.42
C LEU A 70 18.67 -4.36 3.89
N ILE A 71 18.17 -3.25 3.34
CA ILE A 71 18.14 -2.99 1.89
C ILE A 71 18.54 -1.55 1.57
N GLY A 72 18.89 -1.30 0.30
CA GLY A 72 19.15 0.05 -0.24
C GLY A 72 17.90 0.94 -0.25
N ASP A 73 18.07 2.23 -0.57
CA ASP A 73 16.98 3.22 -0.51
C ASP A 73 15.90 2.93 -1.57
N PRO A 74 14.67 2.53 -1.16
CA PRO A 74 13.59 2.21 -2.09
C PRO A 74 13.10 3.44 -2.87
N VAL A 75 13.29 4.66 -2.34
CA VAL A 75 12.94 5.90 -3.03
C VAL A 75 13.91 6.15 -4.19
N SER A 76 15.19 5.87 -3.98
CA SER A 76 16.20 5.96 -5.04
C SER A 76 15.95 4.98 -6.19
N MET A 77 15.50 3.76 -5.86
CA MET A 77 15.14 2.74 -6.85
C MET A 77 13.90 3.13 -7.65
N LEU A 78 12.87 3.69 -7.01
CA LEU A 78 11.72 4.23 -7.74
C LEU A 78 12.13 5.38 -8.66
N ARG A 79 13.00 6.27 -8.20
CA ARG A 79 13.50 7.39 -9.01
C ARG A 79 14.22 6.88 -10.27
N SER A 80 14.97 5.79 -10.21
CA SER A 80 15.65 5.23 -11.40
C SER A 80 14.71 4.47 -12.36
N LEU A 81 13.52 4.07 -11.90
CA LEU A 81 12.52 3.40 -12.75
C LEU A 81 11.62 4.39 -13.49
N PHE A 82 11.40 5.57 -12.91
CA PHE A 82 10.51 6.61 -13.45
C PHE A 82 11.25 7.86 -13.96
N GLY A 83 12.58 7.88 -13.88
CA GLY A 83 13.45 9.00 -14.27
C GLY A 83 14.31 8.68 -15.47
#